data_AF-A0A7C3X2U7-F1
#
_entry.id   AF-A0A7C3X2U7-F1
#
_cell.length_a   1.000
_cell.length_b   1.000
_cell.length_c   1.000
_cell.angle_alpha   90.00
_cell.angle_beta   90.00
_cell.angle_gamma   90.00
#
_symmetry.space_group_name_H-M   'P 1'
#
loop_
_entity.id
_entity.type
_entity.pdbx_description
1 polymer ?
#
loop_
_entity_poly.entity_id
_entity_poly.type
_entity_poly.pdbx_seq_one_letter_code
_entity_poly.pdbx_strand_id
1 'polypeptide(L)'
;MKRYHPKSVRRWILEKLYERYLENPTEMLGPEDFLESGKIDKKQLAANIHYLYDRDFVELITGYNPPLFVATRITPKGIDLIEDSREFDRLFPPFPEGIEEETAEILETIEQLVIEADLTPLDGEVRKSLQRDIQYLRDELSRPARYWRHHVINQILQWIEESTQTLDKNEYMQSLYPLKKQVEELFTSEKNI
;
A
#
# COMPACT_ATOMS: atom_id res chain seq x y z
N MET A 1 16.36 5.80 -9.08
CA MET A 1 15.43 4.64 -9.15
C MET A 1 14.61 4.58 -7.88
N LYS A 2 13.27 4.50 -7.99
CA LYS A 2 12.40 4.25 -6.82
C LYS A 2 12.82 2.92 -6.21
N ARG A 3 13.13 2.89 -4.90
CA ARG A 3 13.42 1.64 -4.18
C ARG A 3 12.09 0.99 -3.80
N TYR A 4 11.63 0.05 -4.63
CA TYR A 4 10.47 -0.76 -4.29
C TYR A 4 10.73 -1.62 -3.05
N HIS A 5 9.73 -1.73 -2.19
CA HIS A 5 9.76 -2.61 -1.03
C HIS A 5 9.94 -4.08 -1.50
N PRO A 6 10.78 -4.91 -0.84
CA PRO A 6 11.08 -6.26 -1.31
C PRO A 6 9.85 -7.15 -1.52
N LYS A 7 8.83 -7.04 -0.68
CA LYS A 7 7.58 -7.81 -0.85
C LYS A 7 6.83 -7.46 -2.14
N SER A 8 6.87 -6.21 -2.57
CA SER A 8 6.23 -5.75 -3.80
C SER A 8 6.96 -6.26 -5.03
N VAL A 9 8.29 -6.28 -4.99
CA VAL A 9 9.12 -6.90 -6.04
C VAL A 9 8.81 -8.40 -6.15
N ARG A 10 8.69 -9.09 -5.01
CA ARG A 10 8.37 -10.53 -4.97
C ARG A 10 6.98 -10.82 -5.53
N ARG A 11 5.98 -10.01 -5.15
CA ARG A 11 4.61 -10.11 -5.69
C ARG A 11 4.62 -10.02 -7.21
N TRP A 12 5.23 -8.96 -7.74
CA TRP A 12 5.33 -8.71 -9.17
C TRP A 12 6.05 -9.83 -9.93
N ILE A 13 7.16 -10.37 -9.38
CA ILE A 13 7.85 -11.53 -9.98
C ILE A 13 6.93 -12.75 -10.07
N LEU A 14 6.21 -13.05 -8.98
CA LEU A 14 5.31 -14.20 -8.90
C LEU A 14 4.12 -14.06 -9.88
N GLU A 15 3.49 -12.89 -9.93
CA GLU A 15 2.41 -12.59 -10.87
C GLU A 15 2.88 -12.73 -12.32
N LYS A 16 4.04 -12.17 -12.68
CA LYS A 16 4.61 -12.30 -14.03
C LYS A 16 4.92 -13.75 -14.42
N LEU A 17 5.42 -14.55 -13.48
CA LEU A 17 5.69 -15.96 -13.74
C LEU A 17 4.41 -16.79 -13.87
N TYR A 18 3.37 -16.43 -13.11
CA TYR A 18 2.06 -17.06 -13.21
C TYR A 18 1.34 -16.73 -14.52
N GLU A 19 1.38 -15.48 -14.95
CA GLU A 19 0.91 -15.05 -16.27
C GLU A 19 1.59 -15.89 -17.37
N ARG A 20 2.92 -16.01 -17.31
CA ARG A 20 3.66 -16.83 -18.27
C ARG A 20 3.28 -18.31 -18.19
N TYR A 21 3.04 -18.85 -16.99
CA TYR A 21 2.58 -20.24 -16.84
C TYR A 21 1.23 -20.47 -17.51
N LEU A 22 0.29 -19.53 -17.38
CA LEU A 22 -1.02 -19.60 -18.03
C LEU A 22 -0.91 -19.52 -19.56
N GLU A 23 0.05 -18.75 -20.09
CA GLU A 23 0.32 -18.65 -21.53
C GLU A 23 1.03 -19.89 -22.09
N ASN A 24 2.10 -20.33 -21.44
CA ASN A 24 2.93 -21.46 -21.84
C ASN A 24 3.59 -22.12 -20.61
N PRO A 25 3.00 -23.22 -20.07
CA PRO A 25 3.49 -23.89 -18.87
C PRO A 25 4.92 -24.45 -18.94
N THR A 26 5.47 -24.60 -20.15
CA THR A 26 6.80 -25.18 -20.37
C THR A 26 7.90 -24.14 -20.54
N GLU A 27 7.52 -22.88 -20.72
CA GLU A 27 8.48 -21.80 -20.92
C GLU A 27 9.07 -21.34 -19.57
N MET A 28 10.33 -20.95 -19.61
CA MET A 28 11.03 -20.38 -18.46
C MET A 28 11.55 -19.00 -18.82
N LEU A 29 11.51 -18.08 -17.86
CA LEU A 29 11.97 -16.70 -18.04
C LEU A 29 13.43 -16.55 -17.63
N GLY A 30 14.21 -15.82 -18.42
CA GLY A 30 15.57 -15.40 -18.07
C GLY A 30 15.58 -14.09 -17.28
N PRO A 31 16.74 -13.66 -16.73
CA PRO A 31 16.87 -12.38 -16.05
C PRO A 31 16.44 -11.17 -16.88
N GLU A 32 16.71 -11.19 -18.19
CA GLU A 32 16.35 -10.17 -19.17
C GLU A 32 14.84 -9.88 -19.19
N ASP A 33 14.00 -10.91 -19.12
CA ASP A 33 12.54 -10.75 -19.12
C ASP A 33 12.04 -9.87 -17.96
N PHE A 34 12.76 -9.86 -16.84
CA PHE A 34 12.43 -9.02 -15.69
C PHE A 34 13.05 -7.62 -15.81
N LEU A 35 14.31 -7.55 -16.25
CA LEU A 35 15.08 -6.30 -16.29
C LEU A 35 14.64 -5.37 -17.43
N GLU A 36 14.12 -5.91 -18.55
CA GLU A 36 13.61 -5.12 -19.68
C GLU A 36 12.49 -4.15 -19.28
N SER A 37 11.71 -4.51 -18.26
CA SER A 37 10.64 -3.64 -17.75
C SER A 37 11.13 -2.34 -17.12
N GLY A 38 12.41 -2.27 -16.73
CA GLY A 38 12.98 -1.14 -15.98
C GLY A 38 12.42 -0.95 -14.57
N LYS A 39 11.47 -1.80 -14.11
CA LYS A 39 10.84 -1.69 -12.79
C LYS A 39 11.81 -2.00 -11.64
N ILE A 40 12.76 -2.91 -11.85
CA ILE A 40 13.72 -3.34 -10.84
C ILE A 40 15.14 -3.41 -11.41
N ASP A 41 16.15 -3.23 -10.55
CA ASP A 41 17.55 -3.45 -10.93
C ASP A 41 18.02 -4.90 -10.71
N LYS A 42 19.21 -5.20 -11.20
CA LYS A 42 19.88 -6.51 -11.08
C LYS A 42 20.02 -6.97 -9.63
N LYS A 43 20.28 -6.06 -8.68
CA LYS A 43 20.50 -6.39 -7.26
C LYS A 43 19.17 -6.72 -6.58
N GLN A 44 18.11 -5.98 -6.90
CA GLN A 44 16.75 -6.25 -6.45
C GLN A 44 16.26 -7.60 -7.00
N LEU A 45 16.50 -7.88 -8.28
CA LEU A 45 16.18 -9.19 -8.87
C LEU A 45 16.91 -10.31 -8.14
N ALA A 46 18.23 -10.20 -7.94
CA ALA A 46 19.04 -11.21 -7.24
C ALA A 46 18.48 -11.55 -5.87
N ALA A 47 18.32 -10.55 -5.01
CA ALA A 47 17.92 -10.80 -3.63
C ALA A 47 16.50 -11.39 -3.54
N ASN A 48 15.58 -10.95 -4.40
CA ASN A 48 14.19 -11.38 -4.32
C ASN A 48 13.97 -12.74 -4.99
N ILE A 49 14.63 -13.04 -6.10
CA ILE A 49 14.46 -14.33 -6.77
C ILE A 49 15.03 -15.47 -5.94
N HIS A 50 16.18 -15.28 -5.28
CA HIS A 50 16.74 -16.29 -4.38
C HIS A 50 15.86 -16.50 -3.15
N TYR A 51 15.28 -15.43 -2.58
CA TYR A 51 14.30 -15.59 -1.52
C TYR A 51 13.09 -16.44 -1.95
N LEU A 52 12.55 -16.19 -3.14
CA LEU A 52 11.41 -16.95 -3.65
C LEU A 52 11.78 -18.42 -3.91
N TYR A 53 13.00 -18.66 -4.39
CA TYR A 53 13.56 -20.00 -4.59
C TYR A 53 13.71 -20.74 -3.26
N ASP A 54 14.30 -20.11 -2.24
CA ASP A 54 14.48 -20.69 -0.91
C ASP A 54 13.13 -21.01 -0.23
N ARG A 55 12.07 -20.32 -0.63
CA ARG A 55 10.69 -20.54 -0.17
C ARG A 55 9.94 -21.58 -1.00
N ASP A 56 10.56 -22.14 -2.03
CA ASP A 56 9.99 -23.11 -2.96
C ASP A 56 8.80 -22.55 -3.75
N PHE A 57 8.79 -21.24 -3.99
CA PHE A 57 7.77 -20.58 -4.83
C PHE A 57 8.18 -20.48 -6.30
N VAL A 58 9.49 -20.59 -6.59
CA VAL A 58 10.03 -20.60 -7.95
C VAL A 58 11.16 -21.63 -8.04
N GLU A 59 11.38 -22.17 -9.24
CA GLU A 59 12.52 -23.03 -9.55
C GLU A 59 13.56 -22.23 -10.34
N LEU A 60 14.84 -22.39 -10.01
CA LEU A 60 15.94 -21.75 -10.73
C LEU A 60 16.81 -22.77 -11.46
N ILE A 61 16.98 -22.56 -12.77
CA ILE A 61 18.09 -23.15 -13.50
C ILE A 61 19.30 -22.24 -13.28
N THR A 62 20.30 -22.76 -12.57
CA THR A 62 21.59 -22.09 -12.40
C THR A 62 22.58 -22.60 -13.44
N GLY A 63 23.33 -21.69 -14.07
CA GLY A 63 24.37 -22.03 -15.03
C GLY A 63 25.74 -22.16 -14.35
N TYR A 64 26.73 -22.62 -15.11
CA TYR A 64 28.11 -22.74 -14.63
C TYR A 64 28.76 -21.40 -14.26
N ASN A 65 28.24 -20.26 -14.76
CA ASN A 65 28.70 -18.92 -14.40
C ASN A 65 27.69 -17.79 -14.74
N PRO A 66 26.70 -17.50 -13.88
CA PRO A 66 26.26 -16.11 -13.74
C PRO A 66 25.91 -15.70 -12.29
N PRO A 67 25.94 -14.40 -11.95
CA PRO A 67 25.63 -13.90 -10.61
C PRO A 67 24.13 -13.93 -10.23
N LEU A 68 23.27 -14.56 -11.04
CA LEU A 68 21.81 -14.58 -10.89
C LEU A 68 21.24 -16.00 -11.12
N PHE A 69 20.76 -16.28 -12.33
CA PHE A 69 20.20 -17.55 -12.79
C PHE A 69 20.17 -17.53 -14.33
N VAL A 70 19.99 -18.70 -14.95
CA VAL A 70 19.82 -18.85 -16.41
C VAL A 70 18.35 -18.74 -16.78
N ALA A 71 17.49 -19.47 -16.07
CA ALA A 71 16.06 -19.46 -16.30
C ALA A 71 15.30 -19.71 -14.99
N THR A 72 14.06 -19.24 -14.90
CA THR A 72 13.18 -19.43 -13.75
C THR A 72 11.74 -19.69 -14.19
N ARG A 73 11.01 -20.48 -13.39
CA ARG A 73 9.55 -20.67 -13.53
C ARG A 73 8.91 -20.76 -12.16
N ILE A 74 7.60 -20.55 -12.11
CA ILE A 74 6.81 -20.75 -10.88
C ILE A 74 6.68 -22.25 -10.56
N THR A 75 6.73 -22.60 -9.27
CA THR A 75 6.46 -23.97 -8.79
C THR A 75 4.94 -24.18 -8.62
N PRO A 76 4.47 -25.44 -8.49
CA PRO A 76 3.10 -25.71 -8.05
C PRO A 76 2.72 -24.98 -6.76
N LYS A 77 3.63 -24.95 -5.77
CA LYS A 77 3.42 -24.22 -4.52
C LYS A 77 3.29 -22.70 -4.72
N GLY A 78 4.03 -22.14 -5.67
CA GLY A 78 3.90 -20.74 -6.06
C GLY A 78 2.55 -20.45 -6.73
N ILE A 79 2.08 -21.37 -7.59
CA ILE A 79 0.77 -21.30 -8.24
C ILE A 79 -0.34 -21.33 -7.18
N ASP A 80 -0.34 -22.35 -6.31
CA ASP A 80 -1.33 -22.50 -5.23
C ASP A 80 -1.38 -21.25 -4.35
N LEU A 81 -0.22 -20.67 -4.05
CA LEU A 81 -0.14 -19.43 -3.26
C LEU A 81 -0.84 -18.26 -3.96
N ILE A 82 -0.65 -18.07 -5.27
CA ILE A 82 -1.26 -16.96 -6.01
C ILE A 82 -2.77 -17.17 -6.15
N GLU A 83 -3.21 -18.41 -6.36
CA GLU A 83 -4.63 -18.75 -6.47
C GLU A 83 -5.38 -18.55 -5.12
N ASP A 84 -4.71 -18.71 -3.97
CA ASP A 84 -5.22 -18.23 -2.68
C ASP A 84 -4.92 -16.74 -2.45
N SER A 85 -5.80 -15.89 -3.01
CA SER A 85 -5.70 -14.43 -2.86
C SER A 85 -5.52 -13.94 -1.43
N ARG A 86 -6.11 -14.61 -0.42
CA ARG A 86 -5.98 -14.18 0.98
C ARG A 86 -4.60 -14.47 1.52
N GLU A 87 -4.06 -15.65 1.24
CA GLU A 87 -2.71 -15.99 1.66
C GLU A 87 -1.66 -15.15 0.92
N PHE A 88 -1.87 -14.95 -0.40
CA PHE A 88 -0.99 -14.14 -1.22
C PHE A 88 -0.90 -12.71 -0.72
N ASP A 89 -2.03 -12.03 -0.50
CA ASP A 89 -2.08 -10.65 -0.01
C ASP A 89 -1.48 -10.51 1.39
N ARG A 90 -1.59 -11.54 2.23
CA ARG A 90 -0.97 -11.55 3.56
C ARG A 90 0.56 -11.63 3.49
N LEU A 91 1.10 -12.48 2.61
CA LEU A 91 2.55 -12.67 2.49
C LEU A 91 3.22 -11.56 1.68
N PHE A 92 2.58 -11.19 0.56
CA PHE A 92 3.03 -10.24 -0.44
C PHE A 92 1.90 -9.24 -0.72
N PRO A 93 1.68 -8.26 0.18
CA PRO A 93 0.59 -7.31 0.02
C PRO A 93 0.73 -6.58 -1.31
N PRO A 94 -0.39 -6.30 -2.00
CA PRO A 94 -0.37 -5.45 -3.18
C PRO A 94 0.34 -4.15 -2.80
N PHE A 95 1.25 -3.69 -3.65
CA PHE A 95 1.77 -2.35 -3.48
C PHE A 95 0.58 -1.40 -3.65
N PRO A 96 0.47 -0.33 -2.85
CA PRO A 96 -0.52 0.70 -3.12
C PRO A 96 -0.29 1.21 -4.56
N GLU A 97 -1.17 0.85 -5.48
CA GLU A 97 -1.18 1.33 -6.87
C GLU A 97 -2.49 2.08 -7.10
N GLY A 98 -2.42 3.19 -7.85
CA GLY A 98 -3.56 4.07 -8.07
C GLY A 98 -3.98 4.78 -6.78
N ILE A 99 -5.25 4.65 -6.42
CA ILE A 99 -5.86 5.41 -5.32
C ILE A 99 -5.16 5.21 -3.98
N GLU A 100 -4.56 4.04 -3.73
CA GLU A 100 -3.84 3.76 -2.48
C GLU A 100 -2.51 4.55 -2.38
N GLU A 101 -1.80 4.79 -3.51
CA GLU A 101 -0.61 5.66 -3.53
C GLU A 101 -1.02 7.13 -3.30
N GLU A 102 -2.15 7.55 -3.90
CA GLU A 102 -2.73 8.89 -3.71
C GLU A 102 -3.19 9.14 -2.26
N THR A 103 -3.61 8.08 -1.56
CA THR A 103 -4.08 8.19 -0.16
C THR A 103 -2.98 8.13 0.89
N ALA A 104 -1.73 7.86 0.50
CA ALA A 104 -0.61 7.81 1.44
C ALA A 104 -0.41 9.14 2.18
N GLU A 105 -0.54 10.27 1.48
CA GLU A 105 -0.45 11.61 2.09
C GLU A 105 -1.61 11.88 3.06
N ILE A 106 -2.81 11.33 2.78
CA ILE A 106 -3.97 11.41 3.68
C ILE A 106 -3.68 10.68 4.99
N LEU A 107 -3.05 9.50 4.91
CA LEU A 107 -2.64 8.72 6.08
C LEU A 107 -1.59 9.43 6.92
N GLU A 108 -0.60 10.08 6.30
CA GLU A 108 0.38 10.90 7.04
C GLU A 108 -0.29 12.08 7.74
N THR A 109 -1.25 12.73 7.06
CA THR A 109 -1.96 13.90 7.58
C THR A 109 -2.86 13.56 8.76
N ILE A 110 -3.55 12.40 8.76
CA ILE A 110 -4.35 11.97 9.92
C ILE A 110 -3.47 11.62 11.12
N GLU A 111 -2.29 11.01 10.93
CA GLU A 111 -1.37 10.74 12.04
C GLU A 111 -0.85 12.04 12.66
N GLN A 112 -0.59 13.06 11.84
CA GLN A 112 -0.24 14.39 12.34
C GLN A 112 -1.41 15.04 13.11
N LEU A 113 -2.64 14.91 12.61
CA LEU A 113 -3.84 15.40 13.29
C LEU A 113 -4.08 14.74 14.65
N VAL A 114 -3.75 13.45 14.79
CA VAL A 114 -3.80 12.74 16.10
C VAL A 114 -2.85 13.40 17.10
N ILE A 115 -1.61 13.67 16.69
CA ILE A 115 -0.61 14.32 17.53
C ILE A 115 -1.07 15.72 17.93
N GLU A 116 -1.59 16.49 16.98
CA GLU A 116 -2.13 17.83 17.19
C GLU A 116 -3.27 17.82 18.22
N ALA A 117 -4.23 16.91 18.08
CA ALA A 117 -5.37 16.79 18.99
C ALA A 117 -4.95 16.49 20.43
N ASP A 118 -3.90 15.68 20.62
CA ASP A 118 -3.35 15.37 21.94
C ASP A 118 -2.71 16.59 22.63
N LEU A 119 -2.25 17.56 21.84
CA LEU A 119 -1.63 18.80 22.30
C LEU A 119 -2.61 19.97 22.43
N THR A 120 -3.88 19.79 22.09
CA THR A 120 -4.90 20.83 22.22
C THR A 120 -5.11 21.23 23.69
N PRO A 121 -5.46 22.51 23.97
CA PRO A 121 -5.78 22.99 25.31
C PRO A 121 -7.22 22.63 25.72
N LEU A 122 -7.87 21.69 25.03
CA LEU A 122 -9.21 21.23 25.37
C LEU A 122 -9.15 20.29 26.57
N ASP A 123 -10.17 20.34 27.42
CA ASP A 123 -10.27 19.53 28.62
C ASP A 123 -11.60 18.78 28.74
N GLY A 124 -11.62 17.78 29.62
CA GLY A 124 -12.83 17.05 29.99
C GLY A 124 -13.47 16.29 28.82
N GLU A 125 -14.80 16.36 28.74
CA GLU A 125 -15.60 15.61 27.75
C GLU A 125 -15.41 16.09 26.32
N VAL A 126 -15.06 17.37 26.11
CA VAL A 126 -14.80 17.93 24.77
C VAL A 126 -13.55 17.29 24.18
N ARG A 127 -12.46 17.22 24.95
CA ARG A 127 -11.22 16.56 24.55
C ARG A 127 -11.44 15.08 24.22
N LYS A 128 -12.14 14.36 25.11
CA LYS A 128 -12.44 12.93 24.89
C LYS A 128 -13.26 12.70 23.62
N SER A 129 -14.23 13.58 23.35
CA SER A 129 -15.06 13.49 22.15
C SER A 129 -14.22 13.71 20.90
N LEU A 130 -13.37 14.75 20.89
CA LEU A 130 -12.43 15.01 19.78
C LEU A 130 -11.51 13.82 19.51
N GLN A 131 -10.85 13.29 20.54
CA GLN A 131 -9.94 12.15 20.40
C GLN A 131 -10.66 10.90 19.87
N ARG A 132 -11.88 10.64 20.33
CA ARG A 132 -12.71 9.54 19.83
C ARG A 132 -13.05 9.73 18.35
N ASP A 133 -13.47 10.93 17.96
CA ASP A 133 -13.90 11.19 16.60
C ASP A 133 -12.70 11.13 15.63
N ILE A 134 -11.53 11.63 16.03
CA ILE A 134 -10.27 11.46 15.27
C ILE A 134 -9.85 10.00 15.16
N GLN A 135 -9.93 9.22 16.25
CA GLN A 135 -9.62 7.79 16.19
C GLN A 135 -10.58 7.05 15.24
N TYR A 136 -11.86 7.40 15.26
CA TYR A 136 -12.84 6.80 14.35
C TYR A 136 -12.58 7.18 12.88
N LEU A 137 -12.13 8.41 12.61
CA LEU A 137 -11.68 8.83 11.29
C LEU A 137 -10.44 8.04 10.84
N ARG A 138 -9.44 7.90 11.72
CA ARG A 138 -8.24 7.11 11.47
C ARG A 138 -8.56 5.65 11.16
N ASP A 139 -9.47 5.05 11.91
CA ASP A 139 -9.91 3.67 11.68
C ASP A 139 -10.58 3.51 10.32
N GLU A 140 -11.35 4.50 9.86
CA GLU A 140 -11.94 4.49 8.53
C GLU A 140 -10.89 4.64 7.42
N LEU A 141 -9.95 5.57 7.58
CA LEU A 141 -8.88 5.82 6.60
C LEU A 141 -7.87 4.67 6.55
N SER A 142 -7.71 3.90 7.63
CA SER A 142 -6.82 2.73 7.67
C SER A 142 -7.29 1.55 6.79
N ARG A 143 -8.56 1.60 6.35
CA ARG A 143 -9.11 0.61 5.42
C ARG A 143 -8.56 0.86 4.01
N PRO A 144 -8.56 -0.14 3.13
CA PRO A 144 -8.30 0.10 1.71
C PRO A 144 -9.23 1.20 1.18
N ALA A 145 -8.70 2.16 0.45
CA ALA A 145 -9.37 3.36 -0.05
C ALA A 145 -10.66 3.05 -0.82
N ARG A 146 -10.68 1.95 -1.58
CA ARG A 146 -11.88 1.45 -2.26
C ARG A 146 -13.08 1.12 -1.36
N TYR A 147 -12.86 0.99 -0.05
CA TYR A 147 -13.89 0.72 0.96
C TYR A 147 -14.20 1.92 1.84
N TRP A 148 -13.61 3.08 1.55
CA TRP A 148 -13.87 4.29 2.31
C TRP A 148 -15.32 4.74 2.15
N ARG A 149 -15.98 4.97 3.29
CA ARG A 149 -17.36 5.44 3.29
C ARG A 149 -17.34 6.96 3.31
N HIS A 150 -17.38 7.59 2.13
CA HIS A 150 -17.31 9.04 1.97
C HIS A 150 -18.24 9.83 2.90
N HIS A 151 -19.50 9.41 3.00
CA HIS A 151 -20.49 10.06 3.85
C HIS A 151 -20.12 9.98 5.34
N VAL A 152 -19.49 8.87 5.76
CA VAL A 152 -19.00 8.69 7.13
C VAL A 152 -17.80 9.60 7.37
N ILE A 153 -16.81 9.59 6.48
CA ILE A 153 -15.61 10.43 6.57
C ILE A 153 -15.98 11.91 6.68
N ASN A 154 -16.85 12.39 5.78
CA ASN A 154 -17.30 13.79 5.78
C ASN A 154 -18.05 14.16 7.05
N GLN A 155 -18.90 13.25 7.56
CA GLN A 155 -19.65 13.49 8.79
C GLN A 155 -18.71 13.61 10.00
N ILE A 156 -17.67 12.78 10.08
CA ILE A 156 -16.70 12.85 11.18
C ILE A 156 -15.86 14.12 11.08
N LEU A 157 -15.40 14.49 9.87
CA LEU A 157 -14.67 15.74 9.66
C LEU A 157 -15.51 16.95 10.11
N GLN A 158 -16.81 16.95 9.83
CA GLN A 158 -17.72 17.98 10.31
C GLN A 158 -17.81 18.01 11.85
N TRP A 159 -17.95 16.85 12.51
CA TRP A 159 -17.96 16.79 13.98
C TRP A 159 -16.65 17.29 14.61
N ILE A 160 -15.51 16.97 13.99
CA ILE A 160 -14.20 17.49 14.41
C ILE A 160 -14.16 19.03 14.24
N GLU A 161 -14.68 19.57 13.13
CA GLU A 161 -14.75 21.02 12.91
C GLU A 161 -15.62 21.75 13.94
N GLU A 162 -16.76 21.16 14.30
CA GLU A 162 -17.70 21.69 15.30
C GLU A 162 -17.11 21.65 16.71
N SER A 163 -16.48 20.53 17.09
CA SER A 163 -15.85 20.37 18.41
C SER A 163 -14.64 21.27 18.63
N THR A 164 -13.98 21.71 17.55
CA THR A 164 -12.80 22.58 17.59
C THR A 164 -13.10 24.05 17.25
N GLN A 165 -14.38 24.44 17.17
CA GLN A 165 -14.78 25.81 16.77
C GLN A 165 -14.18 26.92 17.65
N THR A 166 -13.89 26.61 18.92
CA THR A 166 -13.35 27.58 19.89
C THR A 166 -11.83 27.63 19.91
N LEU A 167 -11.15 26.77 19.15
CA LEU A 167 -9.69 26.71 19.07
C LEU A 167 -9.16 27.57 17.93
N ASP A 168 -7.96 28.12 18.11
CA ASP A 168 -7.17 28.59 16.96
C ASP A 168 -6.64 27.39 16.18
N LYS A 169 -7.29 27.08 15.08
CA LYS A 169 -6.94 25.93 14.23
C LYS A 169 -5.55 26.07 13.61
N ASN A 170 -5.05 27.28 13.42
CA ASN A 170 -3.70 27.49 12.87
C ASN A 170 -2.61 27.19 13.89
N GLU A 171 -2.93 27.19 15.19
CA GLU A 171 -1.98 26.86 16.25
C GLU A 171 -2.09 25.38 16.64
N TYR A 172 -3.31 24.85 16.77
CA TYR A 172 -3.55 23.55 17.41
C TYR A 172 -4.05 22.44 16.48
N MET A 173 -4.54 22.74 15.27
CA MET A 173 -5.19 21.77 14.37
C MET A 173 -4.82 22.03 12.89
N GLN A 174 -3.54 22.28 12.62
CA GLN A 174 -3.02 22.68 11.31
C GLN A 174 -3.33 21.65 10.22
N SER A 175 -3.34 20.36 10.58
CA SER A 175 -3.54 19.25 9.65
C SER A 175 -5.01 19.04 9.27
N LEU A 176 -5.96 19.65 9.99
CA LEU A 176 -7.40 19.46 9.74
C LEU A 176 -7.83 19.97 8.35
N TYR A 177 -7.34 21.15 7.96
CA TYR A 177 -7.70 21.75 6.67
C TYR A 177 -7.04 21.03 5.48
N PRO A 178 -5.72 20.73 5.48
CA PRO A 178 -5.09 19.86 4.48
C PRO A 178 -5.81 18.52 4.33
N LEU A 179 -6.12 17.85 5.45
CA LEU A 179 -6.80 16.55 5.41
C LEU A 179 -8.15 16.63 4.70
N LYS A 180 -8.97 17.61 5.06
CA LYS A 180 -10.28 17.82 4.43
C LYS A 180 -10.15 18.09 2.93
N LYS A 181 -9.19 18.93 2.55
CA LYS A 181 -8.94 19.25 1.14
C LYS A 181 -8.50 18.00 0.35
N GLN A 182 -7.56 17.22 0.87
CA GLN A 182 -7.09 15.99 0.22
C GLN A 182 -8.24 14.99 0.02
N VAL A 183 -9.07 14.82 1.05
CA VAL A 183 -10.26 13.96 1.00
C VAL A 183 -11.27 14.45 -0.04
N GLU A 184 -11.53 15.76 -0.12
CA GLU A 184 -12.42 16.36 -1.12
C GLU A 184 -11.89 16.21 -2.57
N GLU A 185 -10.59 16.42 -2.77
CA GLU A 185 -9.92 16.30 -4.07
C GLU A 185 -9.96 14.85 -4.58
N LEU A 186 -9.71 13.88 -3.70
CA LEU A 186 -9.79 12.46 -4.01
C LEU A 186 -11.20 12.08 -4.49
N PHE A 187 -12.24 12.50 -3.75
CA PHE A 187 -13.63 12.13 -4.04
C PHE A 187 -14.23 12.91 -5.22
N THR A 188 -13.66 14.07 -5.57
CA THR A 188 -14.05 14.80 -6.78
C THR A 188 -13.40 14.19 -8.02
N SER A 189 -12.19 13.65 -7.89
CA SER A 189 -11.47 12.96 -8.96
C SER A 189 -12.13 11.63 -9.34
N GLU A 190 -12.66 10.87 -8.35
CA GLU A 190 -13.41 9.64 -8.59
C GLU A 190 -14.73 9.82 -9.36
N LYS A 191 -15.37 11.01 -9.30
CA LYS A 191 -16.64 11.27 -10.03
C LYS A 191 -16.45 11.57 -11.52
N ASN A 192 -15.22 11.80 -11.97
CA ASN A 192 -14.90 12.18 -13.34
C ASN A 192 -14.32 11.02 -14.18
N ILE A 193 -14.37 9.79 -13.66
CA ILE A 193 -14.02 8.52 -14.33
C ILE A 193 -15.30 7.68 -14.45
#